data_AF-A0AAD5LSA4-F1
#
_entry.id   AF-A0AAD5LSA4-F1
#
_cell.length_a   1.000
_cell.length_b   1.000
_cell.length_c   1.000
_cell.angle_alpha   90.00
_cell.angle_beta   90.00
_cell.angle_gamma   90.00
#
_symmetry.space_group_name_H-M   'P 1'
#
loop_
_entity.id
_entity.type
_entity.pdbx_description
1 polymer ?
#
loop_
_entity_poly.entity_id
_entity_poly.type
_entity_poly.pdbx_seq_one_letter_code
_entity_poly.pdbx_strand_id
1 'polypeptide(L)'
;MASSVPVSDSFQFDGTTSDLAQQFYRRHRAGYKADKLEVTPTAAITSRVEALDLTFDELPGLLQRALIWDSGFVFTLKNDLMAVKTLDGRSMDQIAVSLASYLEVGCKTQECDTPNQRAKWYKNGQCNGAQMISAALCAMDMLPHDEEAQMSMWSTGGEPTSVPDMIAYHHHWTDSQTRVIYAMHVIHTRSKALSPKYGECSPGSSETTGIGSLVIPCAPTKALNGTTAARFQAPKPGKIVSAWLNEYKAGRSVPATTAPASTASPNKGSNTDTTKTDSKPSSNHTTLLVIVSIIGVAILLVLLIVIFLDTHEMPYSHVVGADGKVNEVKVIQEVSIGRVQVSFSRSADAEMVALARSCMSMVPSERPSAAEVLSQVHRVWRRLQSAE
;
A
#
# COMPACT_ATOMS: atom_id res chain seq x y z
N MET A 1 -25.17 14.67 -18.04
CA MET A 1 -24.56 14.82 -19.38
C MET A 1 -23.93 13.48 -19.77
N ALA A 2 -23.60 13.28 -21.05
CA ALA A 2 -22.67 12.22 -21.43
C ALA A 2 -21.27 12.53 -20.85
N SER A 3 -20.42 11.51 -20.65
CA SER A 3 -19.04 11.72 -20.24
C SER A 3 -18.17 12.17 -21.41
N SER A 4 -17.13 12.96 -21.14
CA SER A 4 -16.05 13.27 -22.08
C SER A 4 -14.78 12.43 -21.86
N VAL A 5 -14.79 11.51 -20.88
CA VAL A 5 -13.64 10.64 -20.57
C VAL A 5 -13.54 9.52 -21.61
N PRO A 6 -12.41 9.40 -22.35
CA PRO A 6 -12.28 8.49 -23.49
C PRO A 6 -11.99 7.05 -23.04
N VAL A 7 -12.97 6.40 -22.43
CA VAL A 7 -12.95 4.96 -22.15
C VAL A 7 -13.04 4.15 -23.45
N SER A 8 -12.45 2.95 -23.45
CA SER A 8 -12.72 1.92 -24.46
C SER A 8 -13.83 1.01 -23.94
N ASP A 9 -14.88 0.77 -24.72
CA ASP A 9 -15.92 -0.18 -24.35
C ASP A 9 -15.38 -1.60 -24.17
N SER A 10 -14.38 -1.98 -24.97
CA SER A 10 -13.73 -3.31 -24.93
C SER A 10 -12.76 -3.51 -23.77
N PHE A 11 -12.56 -2.52 -22.90
CA PHE A 11 -11.67 -2.66 -21.75
C PHE A 11 -12.22 -3.66 -20.74
N GLN A 12 -11.35 -4.57 -20.30
CA GLN A 12 -11.54 -5.48 -19.17
C GLN A 12 -10.35 -5.31 -18.23
N PHE A 13 -10.58 -5.42 -16.92
CA PHE A 13 -9.48 -5.50 -15.95
C PHE A 13 -9.19 -6.97 -15.63
N ASP A 14 -8.54 -7.63 -16.59
CA ASP A 14 -8.17 -9.06 -16.62
C ASP A 14 -6.64 -9.27 -16.58
N GLY A 15 -5.89 -8.19 -16.38
CA GLY A 15 -4.42 -8.19 -16.35
C GLY A 15 -3.73 -8.29 -17.71
N THR A 16 -4.41 -8.04 -18.84
CA THR A 16 -3.74 -7.83 -20.14
C THR A 16 -3.31 -6.38 -20.37
N THR A 17 -3.68 -5.44 -19.49
CA THR A 17 -3.45 -3.99 -19.61
C THR A 17 -3.10 -3.37 -18.25
N SER A 18 -2.28 -2.31 -18.24
CA SER A 18 -1.96 -1.54 -17.04
C SER A 18 -2.70 -0.19 -16.96
N ASP A 19 -3.79 0.00 -17.72
CA ASP A 19 -4.67 1.17 -17.60
C ASP A 19 -5.54 1.12 -16.33
N LEU A 20 -4.89 1.24 -15.17
CA LEU A 20 -5.57 1.29 -13.87
C LEU A 20 -6.43 2.55 -13.75
N ALA A 21 -6.08 3.65 -14.44
CA ALA A 21 -6.87 4.87 -14.48
C ALA A 21 -8.27 4.62 -15.07
N GLN A 22 -8.37 3.85 -16.17
CA GLN A 22 -9.65 3.44 -16.74
C GLN A 22 -10.41 2.47 -15.83
N GLN A 23 -9.73 1.57 -15.12
CA GLN A 23 -10.41 0.74 -14.11
C GLN A 23 -10.99 1.59 -12.98
N PHE A 24 -10.21 2.52 -12.39
CA PHE A 24 -10.70 3.43 -11.36
C PHE A 24 -11.88 4.29 -11.87
N TYR A 25 -11.85 4.77 -13.13
CA TYR A 25 -12.98 5.48 -13.72
C TYR A 25 -14.21 4.57 -13.89
N ARG A 26 -14.04 3.34 -14.40
CA ARG A 26 -15.14 2.36 -14.52
C ARG A 26 -15.76 2.00 -13.17
N ARG A 27 -14.96 1.85 -12.10
CA ARG A 27 -15.47 1.65 -10.73
C ARG A 27 -16.22 2.89 -10.21
N HIS A 28 -15.71 4.09 -10.48
CA HIS A 28 -16.42 5.34 -10.18
C HIS A 28 -17.78 5.44 -10.90
N ARG A 29 -17.83 5.10 -12.19
CA ARG A 29 -19.08 5.06 -12.98
C ARG A 29 -20.06 3.98 -12.53
N ALA A 30 -19.57 2.90 -11.93
CA ALA A 30 -20.38 1.90 -11.23
C ALA A 30 -20.82 2.32 -9.81
N GLY A 31 -20.57 3.58 -9.40
CA GLY A 31 -20.98 4.13 -8.11
C GLY A 31 -20.06 3.77 -6.93
N TYR A 32 -18.95 3.07 -7.16
CA TYR A 32 -18.00 2.73 -6.11
C TYR A 32 -17.33 3.99 -5.54
N LYS A 33 -17.14 4.02 -4.23
CA LYS A 33 -16.39 5.04 -3.50
C LYS A 33 -15.22 4.39 -2.79
N ALA A 34 -14.02 4.91 -3.03
CA ALA A 34 -12.84 4.59 -2.24
C ALA A 34 -12.53 5.76 -1.30
N ASP A 35 -12.02 5.45 -0.12
CA ASP A 35 -11.56 6.44 0.85
C ASP A 35 -10.44 7.31 0.26
N LYS A 36 -10.30 8.52 0.80
CA LYS A 36 -9.20 9.40 0.40
C LYS A 36 -7.85 8.81 0.84
N LEU A 37 -6.80 9.24 0.15
CA LEU A 37 -5.44 8.82 0.43
C LEU A 37 -4.77 9.82 1.37
N GLU A 38 -4.40 9.36 2.56
CA GLU A 38 -3.56 10.09 3.52
C GLU A 38 -2.10 10.10 3.02
N VAL A 39 -1.81 10.90 2.01
CA VAL A 39 -0.49 10.96 1.36
C VAL A 39 -0.19 12.36 0.82
N THR A 40 1.01 12.88 1.09
CA THR A 40 1.47 14.16 0.55
C THR A 40 1.77 14.02 -0.96
N PRO A 41 1.09 14.78 -1.86
CA PRO A 41 1.36 14.70 -3.29
C PRO A 41 2.75 15.26 -3.65
N THR A 42 3.42 14.64 -4.61
CA THR A 42 4.67 15.17 -5.18
C THR A 42 4.37 16.34 -6.11
N ALA A 43 5.35 17.23 -6.37
CA ALA A 43 5.17 18.36 -7.29
C ALA A 43 4.62 17.96 -8.68
N ALA A 44 5.00 16.77 -9.19
CA ALA A 44 4.49 16.22 -10.45
C ALA A 44 3.00 15.86 -10.42
N ILE A 45 2.44 15.59 -9.23
CA ILE A 45 1.00 15.40 -9.00
C ILE A 45 0.34 16.77 -8.77
N THR A 46 0.91 17.60 -7.88
CA THR A 46 0.35 18.89 -7.47
C THR A 46 0.17 19.85 -8.65
N SER A 47 1.19 20.01 -9.50
CA SER A 47 1.10 20.92 -10.65
C SER A 47 0.05 20.49 -11.71
N ARG A 48 -0.41 19.23 -11.70
CA ARG A 48 -1.51 18.77 -12.57
C ARG A 48 -2.90 19.17 -12.07
N VAL A 49 -3.07 19.35 -10.76
CA VAL A 49 -4.32 19.83 -10.16
C VAL A 49 -4.34 21.36 -10.08
N GLU A 50 -3.21 21.98 -9.74
CA GLU A 50 -3.06 23.45 -9.74
C GLU A 50 -3.31 24.06 -11.12
N ALA A 51 -2.86 23.42 -12.20
CA ALA A 51 -3.15 23.82 -13.58
C ALA A 51 -4.66 23.78 -13.95
N LEU A 52 -5.50 23.27 -13.05
CA LEU A 52 -6.96 23.24 -13.16
C LEU A 52 -7.65 23.95 -11.99
N ASP A 53 -6.96 24.77 -11.20
CA ASP A 53 -7.48 25.42 -9.98
C ASP A 53 -8.03 24.40 -8.94
N LEU A 54 -7.47 23.19 -8.91
CA LEU A 54 -7.83 22.11 -8.01
C LEU A 54 -6.72 21.82 -7.00
N THR A 55 -7.06 21.25 -5.85
CA THR A 55 -6.08 20.62 -4.93
C THR A 55 -6.21 19.09 -4.95
N PHE A 56 -5.24 18.38 -4.36
CA PHE A 56 -5.28 16.91 -4.31
C PHE A 56 -6.33 16.38 -3.33
N ASP A 57 -6.47 17.05 -2.17
CA ASP A 57 -7.28 16.56 -1.05
C ASP A 57 -8.79 16.68 -1.28
N GLU A 58 -9.21 17.55 -2.20
CA GLU A 58 -10.61 17.71 -2.59
C GLU A 58 -11.06 16.73 -3.69
N LEU A 59 -10.15 15.95 -4.28
CA LEU A 59 -10.48 14.90 -5.24
C LEU A 59 -11.15 13.69 -4.54
N PRO A 60 -12.06 12.96 -5.19
CA PRO A 60 -12.54 11.66 -4.71
C PRO A 60 -11.41 10.61 -4.71
N GLY A 61 -11.41 9.68 -3.76
CA GLY A 61 -10.30 8.72 -3.56
C GLY A 61 -9.93 7.85 -4.78
N LEU A 62 -10.88 7.58 -5.69
CA LEU A 62 -10.59 6.88 -6.96
C LEU A 62 -9.85 7.78 -7.96
N LEU A 63 -10.16 9.08 -8.01
CA LEU A 63 -9.48 10.07 -8.86
C LEU A 63 -8.10 10.43 -8.29
N GLN A 64 -7.94 10.46 -6.96
CA GLN A 64 -6.62 10.53 -6.31
C GLN A 64 -5.72 9.34 -6.71
N ARG A 65 -6.24 8.10 -6.66
CA ARG A 65 -5.51 6.89 -7.08
C ARG A 65 -5.16 6.93 -8.58
N ALA A 66 -6.12 7.28 -9.43
CA ALA A 66 -5.89 7.41 -10.86
C ALA A 66 -4.82 8.48 -11.17
N LEU A 67 -4.84 9.63 -10.49
CA LEU A 67 -3.86 10.70 -10.67
C LEU A 67 -2.45 10.30 -10.21
N ILE A 68 -2.33 9.56 -9.10
CA ILE A 68 -1.04 8.97 -8.66
C ILE A 68 -0.49 8.02 -9.72
N TRP A 69 -1.32 7.08 -10.21
CA TRP A 69 -0.93 6.14 -11.26
C TRP A 69 -0.45 6.86 -12.53
N ASP A 70 -1.29 7.73 -13.07
CA ASP A 70 -1.10 8.41 -14.35
C ASP A 70 0.03 9.46 -14.32
N SER A 71 0.46 9.88 -13.12
CA SER A 71 1.64 10.73 -12.92
C SER A 71 2.94 9.94 -12.69
N GLY A 72 2.88 8.60 -12.73
CA GLY A 72 4.05 7.74 -12.58
C GLY A 72 4.42 7.41 -11.14
N PHE A 73 3.46 7.27 -10.24
CA PHE A 73 3.72 6.93 -8.84
C PHE A 73 2.97 5.68 -8.36
N VAL A 74 3.62 4.96 -7.44
CA VAL A 74 3.12 3.78 -6.72
C VAL A 74 3.48 3.90 -5.23
N PHE A 75 2.91 3.07 -4.36
CA PHE A 75 3.14 3.11 -2.92
C PHE A 75 4.24 2.14 -2.47
N THR A 76 5.07 2.56 -1.52
CA THR A 76 5.89 1.64 -0.71
C THR A 76 5.04 0.92 0.34
N LEU A 77 5.61 -0.08 1.02
CA LEU A 77 4.98 -0.71 2.18
C LEU A 77 4.78 0.24 3.38
N LYS A 78 5.36 1.44 3.32
CA LYS A 78 5.24 2.51 4.32
C LYS A 78 4.28 3.62 3.88
N ASN A 79 3.57 3.42 2.77
CA ASN A 79 2.67 4.38 2.11
C ASN A 79 3.36 5.63 1.51
N ASP A 80 4.69 5.60 1.33
CA ASP A 80 5.41 6.66 0.61
C ASP A 80 5.14 6.58 -0.90
N LEU A 81 5.16 7.73 -1.60
CA LEU A 81 5.09 7.77 -3.06
C LEU A 81 6.46 7.48 -3.69
N MET A 82 6.51 6.42 -4.49
CA MET A 82 7.67 5.98 -5.25
C MET A 82 7.48 6.25 -6.73
N ALA A 83 8.48 6.89 -7.35
CA ALA A 83 8.47 7.21 -8.77
C ALA A 83 8.78 5.98 -9.65
N VAL A 84 7.92 5.72 -10.63
CA VAL A 84 8.10 4.74 -11.70
C VAL A 84 8.63 5.45 -12.93
N LYS A 85 9.77 5.01 -13.45
CA LYS A 85 10.30 5.41 -14.76
C LYS A 85 9.79 4.42 -15.80
N THR A 86 9.52 4.86 -17.02
CA THR A 86 8.97 4.01 -18.09
C THR A 86 9.82 4.06 -19.35
N LEU A 87 9.86 2.95 -20.08
CA LEU A 87 10.71 2.78 -21.25
C LEU A 87 10.29 3.76 -22.37
N ASP A 88 11.21 4.64 -22.77
CA ASP A 88 11.00 5.74 -23.73
C ASP A 88 9.94 6.78 -23.27
N GLY A 89 9.71 6.86 -21.95
CA GLY A 89 8.74 7.76 -21.33
C GLY A 89 7.30 7.47 -21.77
N ARG A 90 6.94 6.20 -21.99
CA ARG A 90 5.56 5.79 -22.29
C ARG A 90 4.61 6.04 -21.12
N SER A 91 3.32 6.10 -21.39
CA SER A 91 2.30 6.30 -20.37
C SER A 91 2.08 5.04 -19.52
N MET A 92 1.55 5.18 -18.30
CA MET A 92 1.45 4.10 -17.32
C MET A 92 0.37 3.05 -17.66
N ASP A 93 -0.51 3.33 -18.62
CA ASP A 93 -1.37 2.35 -19.31
C ASP A 93 -0.59 1.36 -20.20
N GLN A 94 0.70 1.61 -20.46
CA GLN A 94 1.51 0.90 -21.46
C GLN A 94 2.72 0.14 -20.88
N ILE A 95 2.69 -0.21 -19.59
CA ILE A 95 3.80 -0.91 -18.91
C ILE A 95 3.51 -2.38 -18.56
N ALA A 96 2.28 -2.87 -18.75
CA ALA A 96 2.00 -4.30 -18.65
C ALA A 96 2.84 -5.10 -19.66
N VAL A 97 3.67 -6.02 -19.17
CA VAL A 97 4.43 -6.95 -20.01
C VAL A 97 3.49 -8.02 -20.53
N SER A 98 3.28 -8.06 -21.84
CA SER A 98 2.36 -9.03 -22.46
C SER A 98 2.88 -10.46 -22.34
N LEU A 99 1.97 -11.46 -22.38
CA LEU A 99 2.34 -12.88 -22.44
C LEU A 99 3.29 -13.17 -23.62
N ALA A 100 3.08 -12.55 -24.78
CA ALA A 100 3.96 -12.73 -25.94
C ALA A 100 5.39 -12.22 -25.64
N SER A 101 5.52 -11.00 -25.15
CA SER A 101 6.82 -10.39 -24.79
C SER A 101 7.52 -11.13 -23.65
N TYR A 102 6.76 -11.73 -22.74
CA TYR A 102 7.28 -12.56 -21.65
C TYR A 102 7.86 -13.89 -22.16
N LEU A 103 7.19 -14.54 -23.12
CA LEU A 103 7.69 -15.75 -23.78
C LEU A 103 8.86 -15.45 -24.73
N GLU A 104 8.87 -14.27 -25.38
CA GLU A 104 9.90 -13.83 -26.33
C GLU A 104 11.30 -13.73 -25.69
N VAL A 105 11.41 -13.28 -24.43
CA VAL A 105 12.68 -13.30 -23.67
C VAL A 105 13.06 -14.69 -23.15
N GLY A 106 12.36 -15.74 -23.57
CA GLY A 106 12.62 -17.14 -23.22
C GLY A 106 12.15 -17.55 -21.82
N CYS A 107 11.28 -16.77 -21.18
CA CYS A 107 10.67 -17.17 -19.90
C CYS A 107 9.49 -18.12 -20.12
N LYS A 108 9.16 -18.90 -19.10
CA LYS A 108 8.01 -19.83 -19.10
C LYS A 108 7.01 -19.44 -18.03
N THR A 109 5.74 -19.64 -18.34
CA THR A 109 4.63 -19.37 -17.43
C THR A 109 4.26 -20.59 -16.59
N GLN A 110 3.79 -20.35 -15.38
CA GLN A 110 2.84 -21.24 -14.72
C GLN A 110 1.42 -20.80 -15.13
N GLU A 111 0.59 -21.78 -15.47
CA GLU A 111 -0.82 -21.59 -15.80
C GLU A 111 -1.68 -21.84 -14.55
N CYS A 112 -2.72 -21.04 -14.36
CA CYS A 112 -3.68 -21.16 -13.27
C CYS A 112 -5.11 -20.94 -13.81
N ASP A 113 -6.06 -21.78 -13.39
CA ASP A 113 -7.48 -21.59 -13.72
C ASP A 113 -8.13 -20.56 -12.79
N THR A 114 -9.01 -19.70 -13.33
CA THR A 114 -9.84 -18.79 -12.53
C THR A 114 -11.04 -19.56 -11.96
N PRO A 115 -11.24 -19.64 -10.64
CA PRO A 115 -12.32 -20.42 -10.05
C PRO A 115 -13.71 -20.03 -10.55
N ASN A 116 -14.56 -21.04 -10.78
CA ASN A 116 -15.92 -20.89 -11.31
C ASN A 116 -16.03 -20.14 -12.67
N GLN A 117 -14.92 -19.98 -13.39
CA GLN A 117 -14.87 -19.44 -14.74
C GLN A 117 -14.10 -20.41 -15.65
N ARG A 118 -14.31 -20.31 -16.98
CA ARG A 118 -13.45 -21.00 -17.97
C ARG A 118 -12.24 -20.14 -18.41
N ALA A 119 -11.97 -19.07 -17.66
CA ALA A 119 -10.85 -18.18 -17.90
C ALA A 119 -9.58 -18.74 -17.22
N LYS A 120 -8.43 -18.48 -17.84
CA LYS A 120 -7.12 -18.81 -17.29
C LYS A 120 -6.30 -17.55 -17.10
N TRP A 121 -5.41 -17.58 -16.12
CA TRP A 121 -4.40 -16.55 -15.91
C TRP A 121 -3.01 -17.18 -15.79
N TYR A 122 -1.98 -16.38 -16.04
CA TYR A 122 -0.61 -16.85 -16.12
C TYR A 122 0.26 -16.10 -15.12
N LYS A 123 1.23 -16.77 -14.52
CA LYS A 123 2.25 -16.16 -13.65
C LYS A 123 3.65 -16.64 -14.01
N ASN A 124 4.68 -16.00 -13.48
CA ASN A 124 6.06 -16.39 -13.74
C ASN A 124 6.35 -17.82 -13.23
N GLY A 125 6.87 -18.65 -14.12
CA GLY A 125 7.51 -19.92 -13.79
C GLY A 125 9.02 -19.80 -13.95
N GLN A 126 9.59 -20.60 -14.86
CA GLN A 126 11.03 -20.56 -15.16
C GLN A 126 11.41 -19.28 -15.90
N CYS A 127 11.97 -18.30 -15.18
CA CYS A 127 12.37 -17.00 -15.69
C CYS A 127 13.46 -16.39 -14.78
N ASN A 128 14.67 -16.15 -15.29
CA ASN A 128 15.73 -15.53 -14.51
C ASN A 128 15.62 -13.99 -14.52
N GLY A 129 16.35 -13.32 -13.62
CA GLY A 129 16.22 -11.86 -13.47
C GLY A 129 16.70 -11.07 -14.69
N ALA A 130 17.69 -11.56 -15.44
CA ALA A 130 18.16 -10.89 -16.66
C ALA A 130 17.11 -10.97 -17.78
N GLN A 131 16.44 -12.11 -17.95
CA GLN A 131 15.32 -12.24 -18.90
C GLN A 131 14.16 -11.31 -18.52
N MET A 132 13.76 -11.31 -17.24
CA MET A 132 12.64 -10.51 -16.77
C MET A 132 12.94 -8.99 -16.78
N ILE A 133 14.19 -8.58 -16.54
CA ILE A 133 14.65 -7.20 -16.79
C ILE A 133 14.58 -6.86 -18.28
N SER A 134 14.92 -7.80 -19.17
CA SER A 134 14.90 -7.56 -20.64
C SER A 134 13.48 -7.34 -21.18
N ALA A 135 12.45 -7.89 -20.52
CA ALA A 135 11.05 -7.68 -20.87
C ALA A 135 10.40 -6.46 -20.15
N ALA A 136 11.06 -5.86 -19.16
CA ALA A 136 10.47 -4.84 -18.31
C ALA A 136 10.25 -3.50 -19.05
N LEU A 137 9.01 -3.00 -19.02
CA LEU A 137 8.63 -1.72 -19.62
C LEU A 137 8.70 -0.53 -18.65
N CYS A 138 9.04 -0.80 -17.38
CA CYS A 138 9.24 0.17 -16.31
C CYS A 138 10.54 -0.10 -15.54
N ALA A 139 11.00 0.89 -14.78
CA ALA A 139 12.13 0.81 -13.87
C ALA A 139 11.86 1.61 -12.59
N MET A 140 12.44 1.18 -11.47
CA MET A 140 12.31 1.82 -10.16
C MET A 140 13.65 1.85 -9.41
N ASP A 141 13.76 2.74 -8.43
CA ASP A 141 14.93 2.89 -7.55
C ASP A 141 14.52 2.62 -6.10
N MET A 142 14.41 1.34 -5.71
CA MET A 142 14.00 0.96 -4.36
C MET A 142 15.19 0.77 -3.44
N LEU A 143 15.02 1.12 -2.16
CA LEU A 143 16.02 0.86 -1.12
C LEU A 143 15.83 -0.56 -0.56
N PRO A 144 16.90 -1.35 -0.36
CA PRO A 144 16.81 -2.76 0.02
C PRO A 144 16.55 -2.94 1.53
N HIS A 145 15.37 -2.55 1.99
CA HIS A 145 14.94 -2.64 3.39
C HIS A 145 13.54 -3.22 3.60
N ASP A 146 12.90 -3.70 2.52
CA ASP A 146 11.57 -4.31 2.57
C ASP A 146 11.67 -5.85 2.56
N GLU A 147 10.73 -6.50 3.25
CA GLU A 147 10.59 -7.95 3.40
C GLU A 147 10.57 -8.68 2.04
N GLU A 148 11.17 -9.88 1.96
CA GLU A 148 11.10 -10.69 0.73
C GLU A 148 9.64 -10.97 0.36
N ALA A 149 9.23 -10.54 -0.83
CA ALA A 149 7.84 -10.62 -1.24
C ALA A 149 7.32 -12.06 -1.39
N GLN A 150 8.15 -13.00 -1.86
CA GLN A 150 7.81 -14.43 -2.08
C GLN A 150 6.55 -14.70 -2.94
N MET A 151 6.15 -13.72 -3.75
CA MET A 151 4.98 -13.74 -4.64
C MET A 151 5.38 -13.92 -6.12
N SER A 152 4.41 -13.83 -7.03
CA SER A 152 4.68 -13.57 -8.45
C SER A 152 5.55 -12.31 -8.65
N MET A 153 6.44 -12.35 -9.65
CA MET A 153 7.17 -11.20 -10.20
C MET A 153 6.59 -10.71 -11.54
N TRP A 154 5.79 -11.56 -12.21
CA TRP A 154 4.97 -11.22 -13.36
C TRP A 154 3.71 -12.08 -13.31
N SER A 155 2.54 -11.50 -13.59
CA SER A 155 1.31 -12.27 -13.86
C SER A 155 0.23 -11.44 -14.55
N THR A 156 -0.61 -12.14 -15.31
CA THR A 156 -1.92 -11.67 -15.78
C THR A 156 -3.01 -12.04 -14.77
N GLY A 157 -4.27 -11.76 -15.11
CA GLY A 157 -5.42 -11.93 -14.22
C GLY A 157 -5.85 -10.60 -13.61
N GLY A 158 -7.11 -10.54 -13.22
CA GLY A 158 -7.73 -9.37 -12.61
C GLY A 158 -9.22 -9.64 -12.44
N GLU A 159 -9.85 -8.89 -11.55
CA GLU A 159 -11.29 -8.98 -11.29
C GLU A 159 -11.95 -7.67 -11.77
N PRO A 160 -12.81 -7.68 -12.80
CA PRO A 160 -13.45 -6.48 -13.36
C PRO A 160 -14.20 -5.61 -12.33
N THR A 161 -14.66 -6.18 -11.21
CA THR A 161 -15.33 -5.45 -10.13
C THR A 161 -14.39 -4.95 -9.02
N SER A 162 -13.10 -5.27 -9.06
CA SER A 162 -12.11 -4.84 -8.07
C SER A 162 -11.66 -3.38 -8.25
N VAL A 163 -11.13 -2.79 -7.17
CA VAL A 163 -10.29 -1.60 -7.21
C VAL A 163 -8.86 -2.07 -6.98
N PRO A 164 -7.95 -1.97 -7.97
CA PRO A 164 -6.60 -2.48 -7.83
C PRO A 164 -5.76 -1.65 -6.85
N ASP A 165 -4.91 -2.35 -6.09
CA ASP A 165 -3.80 -1.73 -5.36
C ASP A 165 -2.73 -1.19 -6.34
N MET A 166 -1.76 -0.44 -5.83
CA MET A 166 -0.63 0.10 -6.59
C MET A 166 0.65 0.00 -5.74
N ILE A 167 0.99 -1.20 -5.27
CA ILE A 167 2.05 -1.40 -4.27
C ILE A 167 3.33 -1.89 -4.95
N ALA A 168 4.46 -1.24 -4.68
CA ALA A 168 5.78 -1.70 -5.08
C ALA A 168 6.33 -2.70 -4.06
N TYR A 169 6.74 -3.88 -4.54
CA TYR A 169 7.35 -4.94 -3.76
C TYR A 169 8.78 -5.22 -4.21
N HIS A 170 9.68 -5.42 -3.24
CA HIS A 170 11.04 -5.84 -3.50
C HIS A 170 11.11 -7.37 -3.59
N HIS A 171 11.63 -7.88 -4.70
CA HIS A 171 11.89 -9.30 -4.90
C HIS A 171 13.39 -9.50 -5.09
N HIS A 172 13.98 -10.43 -4.35
CA HIS A 172 15.36 -10.86 -4.53
C HIS A 172 15.43 -12.38 -4.37
N TRP A 173 16.28 -13.05 -5.14
CA TRP A 173 16.43 -14.50 -5.04
C TRP A 173 17.80 -14.94 -5.55
N THR A 174 18.27 -16.10 -5.08
CA THR A 174 19.40 -16.79 -5.71
C THR A 174 18.85 -17.78 -6.74
N ASP A 175 19.27 -17.66 -8.00
CA ASP A 175 18.93 -18.64 -9.02
C ASP A 175 19.57 -20.00 -8.70
N SER A 176 18.76 -21.06 -8.70
CA SER A 176 19.18 -22.37 -8.20
C SER A 176 20.22 -23.07 -9.09
N GLN A 177 20.24 -22.76 -10.39
CA GLN A 177 21.12 -23.37 -11.38
C GLN A 177 22.47 -22.66 -11.47
N THR A 178 22.45 -21.33 -11.53
CA THR A 178 23.64 -20.48 -11.77
C THR A 178 24.24 -19.89 -10.49
N ARG A 179 23.50 -19.91 -9.38
CA ARG A 179 23.82 -19.23 -8.11
C ARG A 179 23.99 -17.70 -8.22
N VAL A 180 23.56 -17.11 -9.33
CA VAL A 180 23.47 -15.65 -9.47
C VAL A 180 22.35 -15.12 -8.58
N ILE A 181 22.64 -14.06 -7.81
CA ILE A 181 21.63 -13.32 -7.05
C ILE A 181 20.99 -12.31 -7.99
N TYR A 182 19.67 -12.39 -8.14
CA TYR A 182 18.87 -11.44 -8.89
C TYR A 182 18.01 -10.59 -7.96
N ALA A 183 17.66 -9.39 -8.43
CA ALA A 183 16.68 -8.52 -7.83
C ALA A 183 15.70 -8.01 -8.89
N MET A 184 14.45 -7.80 -8.49
CA MET A 184 13.39 -7.21 -9.29
C MET A 184 12.62 -6.20 -8.42
N HIS A 185 11.98 -5.22 -9.05
CA HIS A 185 11.06 -4.31 -8.37
C HIS A 185 9.71 -4.44 -9.06
N VAL A 186 8.66 -4.77 -8.31
CA VAL A 186 7.44 -5.30 -8.92
C VAL A 186 6.23 -4.52 -8.43
N ILE A 187 5.42 -4.00 -9.35
CA ILE A 187 4.14 -3.37 -9.03
C ILE A 187 3.10 -4.48 -8.92
N HIS A 188 2.48 -4.62 -7.75
CA HIS A 188 1.37 -5.55 -7.49
C HIS A 188 0.05 -4.78 -7.40
N THR A 189 -0.98 -5.32 -8.05
CA THR A 189 -2.37 -4.81 -7.96
C THR A 189 -3.19 -5.43 -6.82
N ARG A 190 -2.54 -6.22 -5.95
CA ARG A 190 -3.08 -6.77 -4.70
C ARG A 190 -1.99 -6.82 -3.63
N SER A 191 -2.33 -6.55 -2.37
CA SER A 191 -1.43 -6.74 -1.22
C SER A 191 -0.96 -8.20 -1.01
N LYS A 192 0.20 -8.36 -0.36
CA LYS A 192 0.84 -9.68 -0.08
C LYS A 192 -0.07 -10.69 0.62
N ALA A 193 -0.98 -10.24 1.49
CA ALA A 193 -1.93 -11.12 2.20
C ALA A 193 -3.01 -11.72 1.29
N LEU A 194 -3.22 -11.16 0.09
CA LEU A 194 -4.24 -11.59 -0.87
C LEU A 194 -3.66 -12.30 -2.10
N SER A 195 -2.33 -12.37 -2.23
CA SER A 195 -1.64 -12.86 -3.43
C SER A 195 -1.06 -14.27 -3.22
N PRO A 196 -1.22 -15.21 -4.17
CA PRO A 196 -0.58 -16.53 -4.08
C PRO A 196 0.96 -16.43 -4.05
N LYS A 197 1.62 -17.30 -3.28
CA LYS A 197 3.09 -17.38 -3.27
C LYS A 197 3.65 -17.82 -4.62
N TYR A 198 4.96 -17.74 -4.80
CA TYR A 198 5.62 -18.40 -5.92
C TYR A 198 5.29 -19.92 -5.95
N GLY A 199 4.99 -20.46 -7.13
CA GLY A 199 4.52 -21.85 -7.31
C GLY A 199 3.04 -22.10 -7.00
N GLU A 200 2.35 -21.26 -6.23
CA GLU A 200 0.94 -21.44 -5.84
C GLU A 200 -0.03 -20.68 -6.77
N CYS A 201 -1.22 -21.24 -7.05
CA CYS A 201 -2.30 -20.56 -7.78
C CYS A 201 -3.38 -19.94 -6.86
N SER A 202 -3.32 -20.16 -5.55
CA SER A 202 -4.25 -19.60 -4.56
C SER A 202 -3.51 -19.45 -3.22
N PRO A 203 -3.73 -18.39 -2.43
CA PRO A 203 -3.12 -18.22 -1.09
C PRO A 203 -3.71 -19.16 -0.02
N GLY A 204 -4.57 -20.12 -0.41
CA GLY A 204 -5.20 -21.09 0.49
C GLY A 204 -6.20 -21.99 -0.24
N SER A 205 -6.93 -22.81 0.52
CA SER A 205 -7.93 -23.77 0.02
C SER A 205 -9.31 -23.19 -0.30
N SER A 206 -9.47 -21.86 -0.32
CA SER A 206 -10.76 -21.23 -0.64
C SER A 206 -11.00 -21.16 -2.15
N GLU A 207 -12.19 -21.54 -2.58
CA GLU A 207 -12.62 -21.42 -3.98
C GLU A 207 -12.63 -19.96 -4.48
N THR A 208 -12.74 -18.97 -3.58
CA THR A 208 -12.77 -17.56 -3.97
C THR A 208 -11.39 -16.92 -4.19
N THR A 209 -10.29 -17.59 -3.80
CA THR A 209 -8.96 -16.94 -3.74
C THR A 209 -8.03 -17.24 -4.91
N GLY A 210 -8.43 -18.11 -5.84
CA GLY A 210 -7.64 -18.48 -7.03
C GLY A 210 -7.72 -17.52 -8.22
N ILE A 211 -8.36 -16.36 -8.09
CA ILE A 211 -8.39 -15.33 -9.15
C ILE A 211 -7.01 -14.66 -9.23
N GLY A 212 -6.46 -14.51 -10.43
CA GLY A 212 -5.17 -13.84 -10.67
C GLY A 212 -5.20 -12.33 -10.47
N SER A 213 -4.07 -11.68 -10.70
CA SER A 213 -3.92 -10.22 -10.64
C SER A 213 -2.74 -9.74 -11.47
N LEU A 214 -2.86 -8.53 -12.01
CA LEU A 214 -1.80 -7.86 -12.74
C LEU A 214 -0.61 -7.63 -11.82
N VAL A 215 0.54 -8.18 -12.21
CA VAL A 215 1.82 -8.01 -11.52
C VAL A 215 2.85 -7.63 -12.57
N ILE A 216 3.44 -6.43 -12.42
CA ILE A 216 4.25 -5.78 -13.45
C ILE A 216 5.72 -5.75 -13.01
N PRO A 217 6.63 -6.46 -13.70
CA PRO A 217 8.06 -6.39 -13.42
C PRO A 217 8.64 -5.07 -13.93
N CYS A 218 9.29 -4.33 -13.04
CA CYS A 218 10.10 -3.16 -13.34
C CYS A 218 11.58 -3.44 -13.01
N ALA A 219 12.48 -3.05 -13.91
CA ALA A 219 13.91 -3.21 -13.67
C ALA A 219 14.38 -2.36 -12.49
N PRO A 220 15.22 -2.89 -11.57
CA PRO A 220 16.00 -2.04 -10.68
C PRO A 220 16.91 -1.14 -11.53
N THR A 221 16.87 0.20 -11.38
CA THR A 221 17.71 1.08 -12.23
C THR A 221 19.21 0.76 -12.07
N LYS A 222 19.62 0.31 -10.88
CA LYS A 222 21.00 -0.16 -10.59
C LYS A 222 21.44 -1.40 -11.39
N ALA A 223 20.50 -2.16 -11.97
CA ALA A 223 20.78 -3.30 -12.83
C ALA A 223 20.83 -2.93 -14.33
N LEU A 224 20.57 -1.67 -14.69
CA LEU A 224 20.62 -1.16 -16.06
C LEU A 224 21.99 -0.53 -16.35
N ASN A 225 22.53 -0.79 -17.54
CA ASN A 225 23.68 -0.03 -18.05
C ASN A 225 23.24 1.42 -18.39
N GLY A 226 24.19 2.36 -18.44
CA GLY A 226 23.88 3.79 -18.59
C GLY A 226 23.05 4.15 -19.83
N THR A 227 23.32 3.53 -20.97
CA THR A 227 22.57 3.75 -22.22
C THR A 227 21.13 3.25 -22.13
N THR A 228 20.91 2.09 -21.49
CA THR A 228 19.57 1.56 -21.24
C THR A 228 18.83 2.37 -20.17
N ALA A 229 19.50 2.75 -19.07
CA ALA A 229 18.94 3.56 -18.00
C ALA A 229 18.43 4.93 -18.50
N ALA A 230 19.14 5.56 -19.44
CA ALA A 230 18.72 6.83 -20.05
C ALA A 230 17.41 6.75 -20.87
N ARG A 231 16.97 5.54 -21.26
CA ARG A 231 15.65 5.33 -21.89
C ARG A 231 14.51 5.28 -20.87
N PHE A 232 14.77 5.00 -19.60
CA PHE A 232 13.74 4.97 -18.56
C PHE A 232 13.52 6.38 -17.99
N GLN A 233 12.44 7.01 -18.44
CA GLN A 233 12.14 8.43 -18.20
C GLN A 233 10.83 8.57 -17.41
N ALA A 234 10.47 9.78 -16.99
CA ALA A 234 9.15 10.02 -16.40
C ALA A 234 8.04 9.70 -17.43
N PRO A 235 6.95 9.02 -17.03
CA PRO A 235 5.87 8.70 -17.95
C PRO A 235 5.13 9.94 -18.43
N LYS A 236 4.66 9.89 -19.68
CA LYS A 236 3.73 10.88 -20.22
C LYS A 236 2.34 10.67 -19.58
N PRO A 237 1.62 11.72 -19.16
CA PRO A 237 0.23 11.61 -18.70
C PRO A 237 -0.68 10.88 -19.71
N GLY A 238 -1.59 10.07 -19.19
CA GLY A 238 -2.58 9.36 -19.99
C GLY A 238 -3.82 10.21 -20.29
N LYS A 239 -4.70 9.65 -21.13
CA LYS A 239 -5.90 10.33 -21.65
C LYS A 239 -7.03 10.38 -20.61
N ILE A 240 -7.16 9.34 -19.78
CA ILE A 240 -8.30 9.15 -18.86
C ILE A 240 -8.30 10.21 -17.75
N VAL A 241 -7.20 10.32 -17.00
CA VAL A 241 -7.14 11.22 -15.82
C VAL A 241 -7.28 12.68 -16.22
N SER A 242 -6.60 13.07 -17.30
CA SER A 242 -6.64 14.44 -17.81
C SER A 242 -8.05 14.85 -18.25
N ALA A 243 -8.84 13.93 -18.81
CA ALA A 243 -10.26 14.15 -19.10
C ALA A 243 -11.12 14.14 -17.82
N TRP A 244 -10.87 13.21 -16.89
CA TRP A 244 -11.66 13.06 -15.66
C TRP A 244 -11.50 14.24 -14.68
N LEU A 245 -10.30 14.82 -14.57
CA LEU A 245 -10.08 16.07 -13.82
C LEU A 245 -10.91 17.23 -14.38
N ASN A 246 -11.00 17.34 -15.71
CA ASN A 246 -11.84 18.35 -16.37
C ASN A 246 -13.34 18.07 -16.17
N GLU A 247 -13.78 16.82 -16.28
CA GLU A 247 -15.16 16.41 -15.95
C GLU A 247 -15.51 16.72 -14.47
N TYR A 248 -14.56 16.51 -13.54
CA TYR A 248 -14.74 16.83 -12.12
C TYR A 248 -14.81 18.34 -11.87
N LYS A 249 -13.95 19.15 -12.48
CA LYS A 249 -14.00 20.62 -12.40
C LYS A 249 -15.34 21.15 -12.94
N ALA A 250 -15.76 20.68 -14.11
CA ALA A 250 -17.04 21.05 -14.72
C ALA A 250 -18.24 20.62 -13.84
N GLY A 251 -18.17 19.45 -13.20
CA GLY A 251 -19.17 18.99 -12.25
C GLY A 251 -19.29 19.84 -10.97
N ARG A 252 -18.22 20.54 -10.57
CA ARG A 252 -18.21 21.49 -9.44
C ARG A 252 -18.60 22.92 -9.82
N SER A 253 -18.37 23.33 -11.08
CA SER A 253 -18.70 24.69 -11.54
C SER A 253 -20.18 24.89 -11.90
N VAL A 254 -20.99 23.82 -11.90
CA VAL A 254 -22.46 23.93 -11.97
C VAL A 254 -23.00 24.29 -10.57
N PRO A 255 -23.59 25.48 -10.37
CA PRO A 255 -24.24 25.81 -9.11
C PRO A 255 -25.46 24.90 -8.89
N ALA A 256 -25.85 24.68 -7.63
CA ALA A 256 -27.07 23.95 -7.28
C ALA A 256 -28.32 24.79 -7.59
N THR A 257 -28.67 24.93 -8.86
CA THR A 257 -29.82 25.73 -9.32
C THR A 257 -31.15 25.08 -8.95
N THR A 258 -31.65 25.48 -7.78
CA THR A 258 -33.08 25.63 -7.48
C THR A 258 -33.95 24.37 -7.60
N ALA A 259 -33.98 23.58 -6.52
CA ALA A 259 -35.18 22.80 -6.21
C ALA A 259 -36.34 23.74 -5.83
N PRO A 260 -37.59 23.51 -6.29
CA PRO A 260 -38.74 24.36 -5.92
C PRO A 260 -39.07 24.27 -4.42
N ALA A 261 -39.37 25.40 -3.78
CA ALA A 261 -39.72 25.46 -2.37
C ALA A 261 -41.22 25.13 -2.15
N SER A 262 -41.51 24.14 -1.29
CA SER A 262 -42.86 23.83 -0.81
C SER A 262 -43.09 24.34 0.61
N THR A 263 -43.82 25.45 0.70
CA THR A 263 -44.59 26.00 1.85
C THR A 263 -44.59 25.23 3.19
N ALA A 264 -44.17 25.94 4.26
CA ALA A 264 -44.81 26.17 5.57
C ALA A 264 -45.65 25.04 6.27
N SER A 265 -45.75 24.95 7.60
CA SER A 265 -45.79 26.04 8.61
C SER A 265 -45.37 25.53 10.03
N PRO A 266 -45.65 26.17 11.20
CA PRO A 266 -44.56 26.56 12.10
C PRO A 266 -44.65 26.03 13.55
N ASN A 267 -43.61 26.29 14.36
CA ASN A 267 -43.78 26.38 15.82
C ASN A 267 -42.84 27.43 16.47
N LYS A 268 -43.04 27.75 17.76
CA LYS A 268 -42.81 29.10 18.33
C LYS A 268 -42.02 29.12 19.66
N GLY A 269 -41.10 30.09 19.79
CA GLY A 269 -40.46 30.52 21.06
C GLY A 269 -39.02 30.02 21.26
N SER A 270 -38.12 30.70 21.99
CA SER A 270 -38.23 32.01 22.68
C SER A 270 -36.84 32.69 22.80
N ASN A 271 -36.80 33.99 23.15
CA ASN A 271 -35.61 34.84 23.18
C ASN A 271 -34.75 34.71 24.45
N THR A 272 -33.43 34.90 24.33
CA THR A 272 -32.56 35.97 24.92
C THR A 272 -31.11 35.74 24.41
N ASP A 273 -30.31 36.69 23.91
CA ASP A 273 -29.90 38.03 24.41
C ASP A 273 -28.86 37.96 25.56
N THR A 274 -27.72 38.68 25.58
CA THR A 274 -27.12 39.58 24.55
C THR A 274 -26.01 38.86 23.74
N THR A 275 -24.71 39.21 23.61
CA THR A 275 -23.81 40.28 24.12
C THR A 275 -22.64 40.47 23.12
N LYS A 276 -21.87 41.58 23.22
CA LYS A 276 -20.68 41.88 22.37
C LYS A 276 -19.47 42.21 23.25
N THR A 277 -18.27 41.77 22.87
CA THR A 277 -16.99 42.42 23.24
C THR A 277 -15.92 42.17 22.17
N ASP A 278 -15.27 43.24 21.70
CA ASP A 278 -14.19 43.22 20.73
C ASP A 278 -12.82 43.18 21.46
N SER A 279 -11.84 42.36 21.01
CA SER A 279 -10.45 42.38 21.51
C SER A 279 -9.43 41.74 20.56
N LYS A 280 -8.43 42.53 20.15
CA LYS A 280 -7.16 42.18 19.47
C LYS A 280 -6.18 43.30 19.86
N PRO A 281 -4.92 43.05 20.30
CA PRO A 281 -3.87 42.25 19.63
C PRO A 281 -3.22 41.23 20.59
N SER A 282 -2.03 40.61 20.39
CA SER A 282 -0.89 40.89 19.50
C SER A 282 -0.09 39.62 19.11
N SER A 283 1.11 39.81 18.55
CA SER A 283 2.00 38.78 18.01
C SER A 283 2.80 38.02 19.08
N ASN A 284 3.25 36.81 18.76
CA ASN A 284 4.67 36.41 18.64
C ASN A 284 4.76 34.91 18.37
N HIS A 285 5.34 34.49 17.23
CA HIS A 285 5.12 33.15 16.67
C HIS A 285 6.43 32.42 16.27
N THR A 286 7.39 32.33 17.19
CA THR A 286 8.77 31.92 16.87
C THR A 286 9.43 30.90 17.82
N THR A 287 8.67 30.25 18.72
CA THR A 287 9.26 29.43 19.81
C THR A 287 8.58 28.08 20.08
N LEU A 288 8.00 27.41 19.07
CA LEU A 288 7.26 26.15 19.28
C LEU A 288 7.81 24.90 18.54
N LEU A 289 8.74 25.06 17.59
CA LEU A 289 9.23 23.93 16.76
C LEU A 289 10.43 23.15 17.34
N VAL A 290 11.15 23.69 18.32
CA VAL A 290 12.32 23.01 18.91
C VAL A 290 11.93 22.04 20.03
N ILE A 291 10.88 22.36 20.79
CA ILE A 291 10.47 21.61 21.99
C ILE A 291 9.91 20.22 21.63
N VAL A 292 9.17 20.11 20.53
CA VAL A 292 8.50 18.86 20.12
C VAL A 292 9.50 17.75 19.76
N SER A 293 10.61 18.07 19.11
CA SER A 293 11.64 17.05 18.77
C SER A 293 12.39 16.57 20.00
N ILE A 294 12.69 17.45 20.96
CA ILE A 294 13.34 17.10 22.22
C ILE A 294 12.43 16.19 23.05
N ILE A 295 11.13 16.50 23.13
CA ILE A 295 10.15 15.64 23.79
C ILE A 295 10.03 14.29 23.09
N GLY A 296 9.99 14.23 21.75
CA GLY A 296 9.92 12.96 21.01
C GLY A 296 11.13 12.04 21.26
N VAL A 297 12.34 12.61 21.21
CA VAL A 297 13.58 11.85 21.49
C VAL A 297 13.67 11.48 22.98
N ALA A 298 13.26 12.36 23.89
CA ALA A 298 13.22 12.05 25.32
C ALA A 298 12.20 10.95 25.65
N ILE A 299 11.03 10.94 25.03
CA ILE A 299 10.03 9.86 25.18
C ILE A 299 10.56 8.54 24.61
N LEU A 300 11.23 8.55 23.45
CA LEU A 300 11.83 7.34 22.88
C LEU A 300 12.95 6.79 23.78
N LEU A 301 13.82 7.67 24.30
CA LEU A 301 14.87 7.29 25.23
C LEU A 301 14.30 6.82 26.57
N VAL A 302 13.26 7.45 27.11
CA VAL A 302 12.57 7.00 28.33
C VAL A 302 11.88 5.65 28.11
N LEU A 303 11.26 5.41 26.96
CA LEU A 303 10.71 4.09 26.59
C LEU A 303 11.81 3.03 26.54
N LEU A 304 12.92 3.31 25.86
CA LEU A 304 14.08 2.39 25.79
C LEU A 304 14.68 2.14 27.18
N ILE A 305 14.80 3.18 28.02
CA ILE A 305 15.30 3.08 29.40
C ILE A 305 14.32 2.28 30.28
N VAL A 306 13.01 2.50 30.17
CA VAL A 306 12.00 1.73 30.92
C VAL A 306 12.00 0.25 30.49
N ILE A 307 12.06 -0.04 29.20
CA ILE A 307 12.18 -1.43 28.68
C ILE A 307 13.47 -2.09 29.19
N PHE A 308 14.59 -1.36 29.17
CA PHE A 308 15.89 -1.85 29.63
C PHE A 308 15.93 -2.08 31.15
N LEU A 309 15.28 -1.22 31.95
CA LEU A 309 15.19 -1.33 33.41
C LEU A 309 14.19 -2.39 33.89
N ASP A 310 13.10 -2.65 33.16
CA ASP A 310 12.08 -3.64 33.55
C ASP A 310 12.49 -5.09 33.24
N THR A 311 13.30 -5.30 32.20
CA THR A 311 13.63 -6.66 31.71
C THR A 311 15.10 -7.07 31.84
N HIS A 312 16.05 -6.13 31.71
CA HIS A 312 17.51 -6.37 31.67
C HIS A 312 18.04 -7.45 30.69
N GLU A 313 17.18 -8.07 29.88
CA GLU A 313 17.54 -9.06 28.86
C GLU A 313 16.82 -8.77 27.53
N MET A 314 17.50 -9.04 26.41
CA MET A 314 16.89 -8.99 25.08
C MET A 314 15.83 -10.10 24.93
N PRO A 315 14.72 -9.88 24.20
CA PRO A 315 13.80 -10.96 23.83
C PRO A 315 14.54 -12.13 23.19
N TYR A 316 14.28 -13.35 23.68
CA TYR A 316 14.95 -14.59 23.28
C TYR A 316 16.46 -14.68 23.60
N SER A 317 16.95 -13.87 24.55
CA SER A 317 18.27 -13.99 25.21
C SER A 317 18.73 -15.42 25.47
N HIS A 318 17.81 -16.26 25.97
CA HIS A 318 18.03 -17.65 26.35
C HIS A 318 18.21 -18.61 25.16
N VAL A 319 17.96 -18.19 23.93
CA VAL A 319 18.06 -19.02 22.70
C VAL A 319 19.44 -18.89 22.07
N VAL A 320 20.47 -19.24 22.84
CA VAL A 320 21.86 -19.25 22.35
C VAL A 320 22.17 -20.45 21.44
N GLY A 321 23.13 -20.25 20.55
CA GLY A 321 23.84 -21.30 19.81
C GLY A 321 24.95 -21.94 20.65
N ALA A 322 25.65 -22.91 20.06
CA ALA A 322 26.80 -23.58 20.70
C ALA A 322 28.02 -22.64 20.88
N ASP A 323 27.99 -21.46 20.25
CA ASP A 323 28.96 -20.37 20.35
C ASP A 323 28.60 -19.32 21.43
N GLY A 324 27.50 -19.53 22.17
CA GLY A 324 27.04 -18.63 23.22
C GLY A 324 26.35 -17.35 22.73
N LYS A 325 26.09 -17.21 21.42
CA LYS A 325 25.38 -16.05 20.84
C LYS A 325 23.94 -16.41 20.49
N VAL A 326 23.04 -15.43 20.50
CA VAL A 326 21.67 -15.63 19.97
C VAL A 326 21.77 -15.94 18.48
N ASN A 327 21.23 -17.08 18.06
CA ASN A 327 21.21 -17.49 16.66
C ASN A 327 19.85 -17.12 16.05
N GLU A 328 19.80 -16.04 15.27
CA GLU A 328 18.57 -15.46 14.74
C GLU A 328 17.74 -16.46 13.91
N VAL A 329 18.39 -17.29 13.09
CA VAL A 329 17.72 -18.32 12.28
C VAL A 329 17.07 -19.39 13.18
N LYS A 330 17.76 -19.82 14.25
CA LYS A 330 17.23 -20.74 15.26
C LYS A 330 16.06 -20.12 16.05
N VAL A 331 16.14 -18.84 16.41
CA VAL A 331 15.03 -18.10 17.06
C VAL A 331 13.81 -18.08 16.15
N ILE A 332 13.97 -17.64 14.90
CA ILE A 332 12.88 -17.59 13.91
C ILE A 332 12.26 -18.98 13.74
N GLN A 333 13.07 -20.03 13.60
CA GLN A 333 12.58 -21.40 13.47
C GLN A 333 11.80 -21.87 14.70
N GLU A 334 12.37 -21.76 15.90
CA GLU A 334 11.78 -22.30 17.14
C GLU A 334 10.53 -21.52 17.60
N VAL A 335 10.46 -20.22 17.30
CA VAL A 335 9.23 -19.41 17.48
C VAL A 335 8.18 -19.80 16.43
N SER A 336 8.55 -19.98 15.15
CA SER A 336 7.61 -20.36 14.08
C SER A 336 6.97 -21.74 14.26
N ILE A 337 7.56 -22.61 15.08
CA ILE A 337 7.00 -23.91 15.47
C ILE A 337 6.48 -23.95 16.91
N GLY A 338 6.39 -22.78 17.58
CA GLY A 338 5.79 -22.63 18.91
C GLY A 338 6.58 -23.25 20.06
N ARG A 339 7.85 -23.65 19.86
CA ARG A 339 8.72 -24.20 20.93
C ARG A 339 9.28 -23.13 21.85
N VAL A 340 9.43 -21.91 21.35
CA VAL A 340 9.92 -20.75 22.09
C VAL A 340 8.84 -19.65 22.09
N GLN A 341 8.65 -19.03 23.25
CA GLN A 341 7.82 -17.84 23.45
C GLN A 341 8.59 -16.80 24.26
N VAL A 342 8.12 -15.55 24.26
CA VAL A 342 8.70 -14.48 25.09
C VAL A 342 8.50 -14.82 26.57
N SER A 343 9.61 -14.78 27.32
CA SER A 343 9.63 -14.86 28.78
C SER A 343 9.32 -13.48 29.40
N PHE A 344 8.50 -13.46 30.45
CA PHE A 344 8.15 -12.25 31.18
C PHE A 344 8.78 -12.25 32.58
N SER A 345 9.04 -11.06 33.13
CA SER A 345 9.52 -10.93 34.51
C SER A 345 8.51 -11.49 35.52
N ARG A 346 9.00 -11.96 36.68
CA ARG A 346 8.16 -12.41 37.81
C ARG A 346 7.39 -11.26 38.48
N SER A 347 7.78 -10.01 38.22
CA SER A 347 7.06 -8.80 38.67
C SER A 347 5.97 -8.34 37.70
N ALA A 348 5.86 -8.92 36.50
CA ALA A 348 4.91 -8.47 35.49
C ALA A 348 3.45 -8.80 35.86
N ASP A 349 2.54 -7.85 35.63
CA ASP A 349 1.12 -8.01 35.94
C ASP A 349 0.48 -9.16 35.15
N ALA A 350 -0.30 -9.99 35.83
CA ALA A 350 -0.86 -11.22 35.27
C ALA A 350 -1.87 -10.97 34.12
N GLU A 351 -2.63 -9.87 34.12
CA GLU A 351 -3.50 -9.52 32.99
C GLU A 351 -2.66 -9.05 31.78
N MET A 352 -1.59 -8.29 32.00
CA MET A 352 -0.68 -7.88 30.91
C MET A 352 0.05 -9.08 30.29
N VAL A 353 0.51 -10.04 31.10
CA VAL A 353 1.14 -11.27 30.61
C VAL A 353 0.14 -12.14 29.84
N ALA A 354 -1.12 -12.23 30.29
CA ALA A 354 -2.17 -12.94 29.57
C ALA A 354 -2.50 -12.27 28.22
N LEU A 355 -2.64 -10.94 28.20
CA LEU A 355 -2.88 -10.17 26.98
C LEU A 355 -1.74 -10.33 25.97
N ALA A 356 -0.48 -10.16 26.41
CA ALA A 356 0.69 -10.31 25.56
C ALA A 356 0.79 -11.73 24.95
N ARG A 357 0.44 -12.78 25.72
CA ARG A 357 0.37 -14.16 25.20
C ARG A 357 -0.73 -14.34 24.14
N SER A 358 -1.90 -13.73 24.30
CA SER A 358 -2.96 -13.81 23.28
C SER A 358 -2.58 -13.11 21.96
N CYS A 359 -1.93 -11.94 22.03
CA CYS A 359 -1.35 -11.26 20.87
C CYS A 359 -0.33 -12.13 20.11
N MET A 360 0.35 -13.04 20.83
CA MET A 360 1.37 -13.95 20.29
C MET A 360 0.86 -15.39 20.06
N SER A 361 -0.46 -15.65 20.03
CA SER A 361 -0.94 -17.01 19.76
C SER A 361 -0.48 -17.51 18.39
N MET A 362 -0.13 -18.80 18.30
CA MET A 362 0.18 -19.48 17.04
C MET A 362 -1.06 -19.61 16.14
N VAL A 363 -2.27 -19.54 16.71
CA VAL A 363 -3.53 -19.59 15.98
C VAL A 363 -3.96 -18.16 15.62
N PRO A 364 -4.04 -17.77 14.33
CA PRO A 364 -4.31 -16.38 13.95
C PRO A 364 -5.67 -15.84 14.44
N SER A 365 -6.68 -16.70 14.57
CA SER A 365 -8.02 -16.35 15.04
C SER A 365 -8.15 -16.20 16.56
N GLU A 366 -7.12 -16.53 17.34
CA GLU A 366 -7.08 -16.28 18.79
C GLU A 366 -6.42 -14.93 19.14
N ARG A 367 -5.84 -14.24 18.15
CA ARG A 367 -5.18 -12.96 18.34
C ARG A 367 -6.23 -11.85 18.45
N PRO A 368 -6.26 -11.06 19.54
CA PRO A 368 -7.21 -9.95 19.68
C PRO A 368 -6.96 -8.87 18.64
N SER A 369 -8.02 -8.18 18.22
CA SER A 369 -7.92 -6.98 17.40
C SER A 369 -7.24 -5.83 18.16
N ALA A 370 -6.67 -4.86 17.44
CA ALA A 370 -6.05 -3.69 18.05
C ALA A 370 -7.01 -2.91 18.99
N ALA A 371 -8.32 -2.92 18.71
CA ALA A 371 -9.34 -2.32 19.57
C ALA A 371 -9.53 -3.09 20.89
N GLU A 372 -9.51 -4.42 20.85
CA GLU A 372 -9.58 -5.27 22.04
C GLU A 372 -8.31 -5.20 22.89
N VAL A 373 -7.14 -5.10 22.25
CA VAL A 373 -5.87 -4.83 22.94
C VAL A 373 -5.92 -3.46 23.65
N LEU A 374 -6.32 -2.40 22.93
CA LEU A 374 -6.42 -1.05 23.50
C LEU A 374 -7.43 -0.97 24.65
N SER A 375 -8.55 -1.70 24.55
CA SER A 375 -9.55 -1.82 25.61
C SER A 375 -8.98 -2.51 26.86
N GLN A 376 -8.26 -3.61 26.69
CA GLN A 376 -7.67 -4.36 27.79
C GLN A 376 -6.50 -3.64 28.46
N VAL A 377 -5.61 -2.99 27.68
CA VAL A 377 -4.56 -2.12 28.25
C VAL A 377 -5.18 -0.98 29.07
N HIS A 378 -6.23 -0.32 28.57
CA HIS A 378 -6.96 0.69 29.35
C HIS A 378 -7.71 0.13 30.57
N ARG A 379 -8.01 -1.18 30.63
CA ARG A 379 -8.56 -1.83 31.84
C ARG A 379 -7.45 -2.00 32.88
N VAL A 380 -6.33 -2.60 32.51
CA VAL A 380 -5.22 -2.86 33.44
C VAL A 380 -4.60 -1.55 33.94
N TRP A 381 -4.37 -0.58 33.05
CA TRP A 381 -3.86 0.74 33.42
C TRP A 381 -4.73 1.42 34.49
N ARG A 382 -6.06 1.43 34.29
CA ARG A 382 -6.99 2.01 35.28
C ARG A 382 -7.07 1.21 36.58
N ARG A 383 -6.91 -0.12 36.54
CA ARG A 383 -6.79 -0.94 37.76
C ARG A 383 -5.55 -0.55 38.56
N LEU A 384 -4.39 -0.45 37.90
CA LEU A 384 -3.13 -0.09 38.55
C LEU A 384 -3.19 1.32 39.16
N GLN A 385 -3.75 2.31 38.43
CA GLN A 385 -4.02 3.66 38.96
C GLN A 385 -5.09 3.73 40.06
N SER A 386 -5.73 2.61 40.43
CA SER A 386 -6.71 2.51 41.53
C SER A 386 -6.23 1.60 42.68
N ALA A 387 -4.96 1.18 42.64
CA ALA A 387 -4.30 0.37 43.65
C ALA A 387 -3.21 1.13 44.44
N GLU A 388 -3.05 2.42 44.15
CA GLU A 388 -2.30 3.43 44.91
C GLU A 388 -3.27 4.37 45.66
#